data_AF-A0A975RKS2-F1
#
_entry.id   AF-A0A975RKS2-F1
#
_cell.length_a   1.000
_cell.length_b   1.000
_cell.length_c   1.000
_cell.angle_alpha   90.00
_cell.angle_beta   90.00
_cell.angle_gamma   90.00
#
_symmetry.space_group_name_H-M   'P 1'
#
loop_
_entity.id
_entity.type
_entity.pdbx_description
1 polymer ?
#
loop_
_entity_poly.entity_id
_entity_poly.type
_entity_poly.pdbx_seq_one_letter_code
_entity_poly.pdbx_strand_id
1 'polypeptide(L)'
;MGTRSHTAAPAAALALGLFFMPAVSIAVGNLGLMSPAMGQPGTLTKKQSDALDTYDNALRNFESILGQRRAQINAKQGLPNLPGQALYLARNGMMSAYKDLTDVLPSRIGRPNKFGIPPAYFDAASEALIDEYRKLFDHMEAPPANAQKSDTPFGDVVDLAIAIARAKGLDAANAEAAGRISLGLFFAETNGNQNVGNARSNKYKGSFQTGPSEDQNGRRKWAAIKKSIAALDPALSIRDDKEEARVGNLDHRFNHWTAVRDGLMNAHADIFPQVTAIVKTLPGPIDQMKLFELIQIIPTPTRSALRSGDLLNYRISDPTIMGYLRNNSIFAFGRADRARTSATFREILEAMWLFNAKFERALSTFDEIRTQSKG
;
A
#
# COMPACT_ATOMS: atom_id res chain seq x y z
N MET A 1 41.23 67.82 -4.05
CA MET A 1 40.03 68.26 -3.30
C MET A 1 39.66 67.14 -2.34
N GLY A 2 40.12 67.14 -1.09
CA GLY A 2 39.63 67.97 0.03
C GLY A 2 38.55 67.18 0.79
N THR A 3 38.94 66.22 1.65
CA THR A 3 38.95 66.28 3.13
C THR A 3 37.58 66.28 3.85
N ARG A 4 37.41 65.22 4.66
CA ARG A 4 36.93 65.18 6.07
C ARG A 4 35.49 65.58 6.44
N SER A 5 34.78 64.55 6.90
CA SER A 5 34.34 64.28 8.28
C SER A 5 33.51 65.29 9.12
N HIS A 6 32.51 64.68 9.78
CA HIS A 6 32.08 64.81 11.20
C HIS A 6 30.89 65.69 11.58
N THR A 7 30.26 65.18 12.66
CA THR A 7 29.36 65.79 13.66
C THR A 7 27.89 65.95 13.26
N ALA A 8 26.89 65.92 14.14
CA ALA A 8 26.59 65.39 15.48
C ALA A 8 25.19 65.98 15.79
N ALA A 9 24.40 65.32 16.63
CA ALA A 9 23.02 65.70 16.99
C ALA A 9 22.91 67.09 17.68
N PRO A 10 21.68 67.61 17.91
CA PRO A 10 21.15 67.44 19.26
C PRO A 10 19.62 67.25 19.38
N ALA A 11 19.27 66.93 20.62
CA ALA A 11 17.99 66.59 21.22
C ALA A 11 16.90 67.69 21.19
N ALA A 12 15.65 67.25 21.37
CA ALA A 12 14.59 68.03 21.99
C ALA A 12 13.80 67.12 22.97
N ALA A 13 13.69 67.61 24.20
CA ALA A 13 12.96 67.05 25.33
C ALA A 13 11.66 67.85 25.56
N LEU A 14 10.64 67.23 26.15
CA LEU A 14 9.54 67.79 26.98
C LEU A 14 8.50 66.66 27.15
N ALA A 15 7.73 66.45 28.22
CA ALA A 15 7.57 66.99 29.57
C ALA A 15 6.60 65.98 30.26
N LEU A 16 6.94 65.47 31.44
CA LEU A 16 6.38 65.84 32.75
C LEU A 16 4.96 65.31 33.06
N GLY A 17 4.88 64.48 34.10
CA GLY A 17 3.66 64.04 34.77
C GLY A 17 3.99 63.36 36.09
N LEU A 18 4.30 64.15 37.11
CA LEU A 18 4.52 63.74 38.51
C LEU A 18 3.18 63.73 39.26
N PHE A 19 2.89 62.67 40.02
CA PHE A 19 2.06 62.72 41.23
C PHE A 19 2.70 61.84 42.33
N PHE A 20 2.65 62.35 43.55
CA PHE A 20 3.37 61.92 44.76
C PHE A 20 2.68 60.78 45.54
N MET A 21 3.48 59.76 45.93
CA MET A 21 3.62 59.06 47.24
C MET A 21 2.41 58.33 47.91
N PRO A 22 2.59 57.31 48.80
CA PRO A 22 3.80 56.97 49.57
C PRO A 22 4.28 55.50 49.54
N ALA A 23 5.49 55.34 50.09
CA ALA A 23 6.27 54.12 50.18
C ALA A 23 5.70 53.05 51.12
N VAL A 24 5.80 51.80 50.69
CA VAL A 24 5.84 50.61 51.57
C VAL A 24 7.03 49.75 51.13
N SER A 25 8.01 49.63 52.03
CA SER A 25 9.20 48.79 51.90
C SER A 25 8.84 47.32 52.05
N ILE A 26 9.07 46.46 51.04
CA ILE A 26 9.16 45.01 51.23
C ILE A 26 10.21 44.38 50.29
N ALA A 27 11.20 43.75 50.93
CA ALA A 27 12.02 42.60 50.55
C ALA A 27 12.80 42.58 49.21
N VAL A 28 14.12 42.57 49.39
CA VAL A 28 15.14 42.04 48.49
C VAL A 28 14.77 40.62 48.02
N GLY A 29 14.61 40.43 46.72
CA GLY A 29 14.51 39.13 46.06
C GLY A 29 15.24 39.19 44.72
N ASN A 30 16.30 38.39 44.60
CA ASN A 30 17.15 38.19 43.42
C ASN A 30 16.49 38.53 42.07
N LEU A 31 16.92 39.64 41.46
CA LEU A 31 16.87 39.84 40.01
C LEU A 31 17.85 38.86 39.35
N GLY A 32 17.43 37.60 39.25
CA GLY A 32 18.04 36.63 38.35
C GLY A 32 17.78 37.10 36.93
N LEU A 33 18.84 37.57 36.27
CA LEU A 33 18.89 37.81 34.83
C LEU A 33 18.32 36.61 34.08
N MET A 34 17.06 36.70 33.64
CA MET A 34 16.56 35.78 32.62
C MET A 34 17.31 36.10 31.34
N SER A 35 18.27 35.22 31.01
CA SER A 35 18.95 35.25 29.72
C SER A 35 17.89 35.11 28.61
N PRO A 36 17.88 36.00 27.60
CA PRO A 36 17.08 35.79 26.41
C PRO A 36 17.76 34.70 25.58
N ALA A 37 17.49 33.43 25.91
CA ALA A 37 17.75 32.33 25.00
C ALA A 37 16.63 32.27 23.96
N MET A 38 16.47 33.36 23.20
CA MET A 38 15.66 33.38 21.98
C MET A 38 16.53 32.94 20.80
N GLY A 39 16.31 31.70 20.37
CA GLY A 39 16.26 31.35 18.94
C GLY A 39 17.53 31.54 18.11
N GLN A 40 18.58 30.77 18.38
CA GLN A 40 19.33 30.18 17.26
C GLN A 40 18.70 28.82 16.95
N PRO A 41 18.45 28.46 15.68
CA PRO A 41 18.19 27.08 15.33
C PRO A 41 19.35 26.26 15.90
N GLY A 42 19.07 25.45 16.92
CA GLY A 42 20.10 24.60 17.51
C GLY A 42 20.74 23.79 16.40
N THR A 43 22.07 23.84 16.30
CA THR A 43 22.82 23.03 15.35
C THR A 43 22.35 21.59 15.45
N LEU A 44 21.97 20.97 14.33
CA LEU A 44 21.51 19.58 14.33
C LEU A 44 22.56 18.70 14.99
N THR A 45 22.11 17.75 15.80
CA THR A 45 23.02 16.70 16.30
C THR A 45 23.56 15.89 15.13
N LYS A 46 24.72 15.25 15.30
CA LYS A 46 25.29 14.37 14.26
C LYS A 46 24.27 13.34 13.75
N LYS A 47 23.53 12.70 14.66
CA LYS A 47 22.49 11.71 14.31
C LYS A 47 21.38 12.31 13.43
N GLN A 48 20.96 13.54 13.70
CA GLN A 48 19.94 14.24 12.92
C GLN A 48 20.48 14.67 11.55
N SER A 49 21.72 15.17 11.50
CA SER A 49 22.39 15.49 10.23
C SER A 49 22.55 14.25 9.35
N ASP A 50 23.06 13.15 9.90
CA ASP A 50 23.26 11.90 9.16
C ASP A 50 21.93 11.35 8.60
N ALA A 51 20.83 11.47 9.37
CA ALA A 51 19.51 11.03 8.92
C ALA A 51 18.93 11.94 7.83
N LEU A 52 19.15 13.25 7.91
CA LEU A 52 18.77 14.21 6.87
C LEU A 52 19.53 13.93 5.58
N ASP A 53 20.85 13.77 5.65
CA ASP A 53 21.69 13.43 4.51
C ASP A 53 21.26 12.10 3.87
N THR A 54 20.90 11.10 4.68
CA THR A 54 20.38 9.81 4.21
C THR A 54 19.07 9.98 3.44
N TYR A 55 18.15 10.81 3.95
CA TYR A 55 16.89 11.11 3.26
C TYR A 55 17.13 11.85 1.94
N ASP A 56 17.94 12.90 1.94
CA ASP A 56 18.23 13.69 0.75
C ASP A 56 18.92 12.84 -0.34
N ASN A 57 19.80 11.91 0.05
CA ASN A 57 20.39 10.93 -0.85
C ASN A 57 19.34 9.97 -1.44
N ALA A 58 18.43 9.45 -0.61
CA ALA A 58 17.39 8.53 -1.05
C ALA A 58 16.38 9.22 -2.00
N LEU A 59 16.03 10.48 -1.73
CA LEU A 59 15.18 11.30 -2.58
C LEU A 59 15.83 11.53 -3.96
N ARG A 60 17.09 12.00 -4.00
CA ARG A 60 17.83 12.19 -5.26
C ARG A 60 17.97 10.90 -6.06
N ASN A 61 18.18 9.76 -5.38
CA ASN A 61 18.24 8.47 -6.06
C ASN A 61 16.88 8.09 -6.68
N PHE A 62 15.77 8.34 -5.99
CA PHE A 62 14.44 8.10 -6.52
C PHE A 62 14.14 8.97 -7.75
N GLU A 63 14.43 10.27 -7.67
CA GLU A 63 14.31 11.20 -8.80
C GLU A 63 15.15 10.77 -10.00
N SER A 64 16.40 10.35 -9.78
CA SER A 64 17.29 9.87 -10.83
C SER A 64 16.73 8.63 -11.53
N ILE A 65 16.25 7.64 -10.78
CA ILE A 65 15.70 6.40 -11.37
C ILE A 65 14.37 6.69 -12.10
N LEU A 66 13.53 7.58 -11.58
CA LEU A 66 12.34 8.08 -12.29
C LEU A 66 12.72 8.70 -13.63
N GLY A 67 13.67 9.64 -13.62
CA GLY A 67 14.16 10.30 -14.82
C GLY A 67 14.72 9.34 -15.86
N GLN A 68 15.51 8.35 -15.42
CA GLN A 68 16.05 7.31 -16.30
C GLN A 68 14.94 6.46 -16.95
N ARG A 69 13.96 6.02 -16.16
CA ARG A 69 12.90 5.15 -16.68
C ARG A 69 11.93 5.92 -17.58
N ARG A 70 11.62 7.17 -17.25
CA ARG A 70 10.90 8.10 -18.12
C ARG A 70 11.62 8.31 -19.45
N ALA A 71 12.93 8.56 -19.43
CA ALA A 71 13.72 8.78 -20.64
C ALA A 71 13.68 7.55 -21.57
N GLN A 72 13.84 6.34 -21.02
CA GLN A 72 13.76 5.10 -21.79
C GLN A 72 12.39 4.90 -22.44
N ILE A 73 11.30 5.11 -21.68
CA ILE A 73 9.93 5.00 -22.19
C ILE A 73 9.68 6.03 -23.30
N ASN A 74 10.05 7.30 -23.07
CA ASN A 74 9.86 8.36 -24.06
C ASN A 74 10.66 8.10 -25.35
N ALA A 75 11.87 7.55 -25.22
CA ALA A 75 12.73 7.19 -26.35
C ALA A 75 12.35 5.84 -27.01
N LYS A 76 11.30 5.15 -26.51
CA LYS A 76 10.89 3.80 -26.95
C LYS A 76 12.05 2.78 -26.93
N GLN A 77 12.98 2.96 -25.98
CA GLN A 77 14.07 2.03 -25.77
C GLN A 77 13.56 0.75 -25.12
N GLY A 78 14.28 -0.36 -25.34
CA GLY A 78 14.03 -1.60 -24.61
C GLY A 78 14.17 -1.36 -23.10
N LEU A 79 13.16 -1.80 -22.34
CA LEU A 79 13.20 -1.74 -20.88
C LEU A 79 14.00 -2.92 -20.31
N PRO A 80 14.61 -2.76 -19.11
CA PRO A 80 15.29 -3.87 -18.45
C PRO A 80 14.30 -4.99 -18.07
N ASN A 81 14.82 -6.19 -17.85
CA ASN A 81 14.02 -7.41 -17.63
C ASN A 81 12.94 -7.28 -16.53
N LEU A 82 13.21 -6.53 -15.45
CA LEU A 82 12.24 -6.24 -14.37
C LEU A 82 12.09 -4.72 -14.22
N PRO A 83 11.34 -4.07 -15.12
CA PRO A 83 11.52 -2.65 -15.39
C PRO A 83 11.09 -1.74 -14.23
N GLY A 84 10.15 -2.20 -13.40
CA GLY A 84 9.68 -1.51 -12.21
C GLY A 84 10.47 -1.83 -10.93
N GLN A 85 11.36 -2.81 -10.92
CA GLN A 85 12.04 -3.24 -9.68
C GLN A 85 12.88 -2.12 -9.06
N ALA A 86 13.71 -1.45 -9.86
CA ALA A 86 14.55 -0.35 -9.39
C ALA A 86 13.71 0.82 -8.85
N LEU A 87 12.61 1.15 -9.53
CA LEU A 87 11.69 2.20 -9.10
C LEU A 87 11.01 1.86 -7.78
N TYR A 88 10.52 0.62 -7.64
CA TYR A 88 9.88 0.14 -6.42
C TYR A 88 10.83 0.23 -5.22
N LEU A 89 12.07 -0.26 -5.39
CA LEU A 89 13.09 -0.21 -4.34
C LEU A 89 13.46 1.23 -3.98
N ALA A 90 13.61 2.11 -4.97
CA ALA A 90 13.95 3.51 -4.74
C ALA A 90 12.84 4.27 -3.99
N ARG A 91 11.57 4.07 -4.38
CA ARG A 91 10.40 4.59 -3.65
C ARG A 91 10.41 4.13 -2.19
N ASN A 92 10.57 2.83 -1.97
CA ASN A 92 10.57 2.27 -0.62
C ASN A 92 11.76 2.78 0.21
N GLY A 93 12.93 2.93 -0.42
CA GLY A 93 14.13 3.51 0.19
C GLY A 93 13.91 4.96 0.64
N MET A 94 13.29 5.79 -0.20
CA MET A 94 12.96 7.18 0.15
C MET A 94 11.98 7.24 1.34
N MET A 95 10.87 6.50 1.29
CA MET A 95 9.91 6.45 2.41
C MET A 95 10.55 5.95 3.71
N SER A 96 11.40 4.93 3.59
CA SER A 96 12.15 4.36 4.71
C SER A 96 13.12 5.37 5.33
N ALA A 97 13.89 6.10 4.52
CA ALA A 97 14.83 7.11 4.98
C ALA A 97 14.13 8.31 5.61
N TYR A 98 12.96 8.69 5.08
CA TYR A 98 12.14 9.73 5.67
C TYR A 98 11.61 9.34 7.05
N LYS A 99 11.18 8.08 7.21
CA LYS A 99 10.79 7.56 8.53
C LYS A 99 11.96 7.55 9.52
N ASP A 100 13.16 7.17 9.08
CA ASP A 100 14.37 7.26 9.90
C ASP A 100 14.67 8.71 10.31
N LEU A 101 14.47 9.69 9.42
CA LEU A 101 14.62 11.11 9.70
C LEU A 101 13.61 11.61 10.72
N THR A 102 12.33 11.33 10.54
CA THR A 102 11.27 11.82 11.44
C THR A 102 11.34 11.16 12.83
N ASP A 103 11.93 9.96 12.94
CA ASP A 103 12.19 9.32 14.24
C ASP A 103 13.23 10.06 15.10
N VAL A 104 14.20 10.72 14.47
CA VAL A 104 15.28 11.44 15.20
C VAL A 104 15.10 12.95 15.19
N LEU A 105 14.26 13.46 14.28
CA LEU A 105 13.92 14.86 14.12
C LEU A 105 12.40 15.02 13.86
N PRO A 106 11.54 14.87 14.89
CA PRO A 106 10.09 14.92 14.72
C PRO A 106 9.56 16.24 14.15
N SER A 107 10.30 17.34 14.28
CA SER A 107 9.96 18.62 13.64
C SER A 107 9.95 18.57 12.10
N ARG A 108 10.47 17.50 11.49
CA ARG A 108 10.37 17.22 10.04
C ARG A 108 9.10 16.49 9.65
N ILE A 109 8.26 16.05 10.59
CA ILE A 109 6.97 15.45 10.25
C ILE A 109 6.14 16.48 9.48
N GLY A 110 5.77 16.11 8.26
CA GLY A 110 5.10 17.00 7.31
C GLY A 110 3.59 17.09 7.52
N ARG A 111 2.93 17.69 6.53
CA ARG A 111 1.46 17.75 6.45
C ARG A 111 0.86 16.43 5.93
N PRO A 112 -0.45 16.19 6.13
CA PRO A 112 -1.18 15.14 5.43
C PRO A 112 -1.01 15.21 3.91
N ASN A 113 -0.97 14.04 3.27
CA ASN A 113 -0.86 13.88 1.81
C ASN A 113 -2.10 13.20 1.24
N LYS A 114 -2.30 13.34 -0.08
CA LYS A 114 -3.44 12.79 -0.81
C LYS A 114 -3.49 11.26 -0.86
N PHE A 115 -2.38 10.58 -0.54
CA PHE A 115 -2.30 9.11 -0.52
C PHE A 115 -2.69 8.51 0.84
N GLY A 116 -2.99 9.35 1.85
CA GLY A 116 -3.32 8.88 3.20
C GLY A 116 -2.16 8.21 3.92
N ILE A 117 -0.93 8.34 3.42
CA ILE A 117 0.27 7.80 4.09
C ILE A 117 0.52 8.64 5.35
N PRO A 118 0.79 8.05 6.53
CA PRO A 118 0.99 8.86 7.72
C PRO A 118 2.18 9.83 7.54
N PRO A 119 2.09 11.11 7.95
CA PRO A 119 3.10 12.14 7.61
C PRO A 119 4.51 11.91 8.18
N ALA A 120 4.68 10.94 9.09
CA ALA A 120 5.99 10.50 9.54
C ALA A 120 6.70 9.59 8.52
N TYR A 121 5.97 8.99 7.58
CA TYR A 121 6.48 8.02 6.59
C TYR A 121 6.63 8.61 5.20
N PHE A 122 6.00 9.75 4.92
CA PHE A 122 6.06 10.38 3.62
C PHE A 122 5.89 11.90 3.71
N ASP A 123 6.74 12.63 2.99
CA ASP A 123 6.66 14.07 2.83
C ASP A 123 5.69 14.42 1.69
N ALA A 124 4.69 15.26 1.98
CA ALA A 124 3.73 15.73 0.99
C ALA A 124 4.38 16.57 -0.13
N ALA A 125 5.60 17.09 0.06
CA ALA A 125 6.36 17.73 -1.01
C ALA A 125 6.73 16.76 -2.15
N SER A 126 6.81 15.46 -1.86
CA SER A 126 7.21 14.41 -2.80
C SER A 126 6.03 13.78 -3.55
N GLU A 127 4.81 14.32 -3.42
CA GLU A 127 3.60 13.76 -4.05
C GLU A 127 3.72 13.59 -5.56
N ALA A 128 4.30 14.58 -6.24
CA ALA A 128 4.47 14.56 -7.70
C ALA A 128 5.37 13.40 -8.17
N LEU A 129 6.36 13.00 -7.35
CA LEU A 129 7.23 11.87 -7.67
C LEU A 129 6.48 10.54 -7.59
N ILE A 130 5.52 10.42 -6.66
CA ILE A 130 4.66 9.22 -6.56
C ILE A 130 3.64 9.17 -7.70
N ASP A 131 3.12 10.32 -8.14
CA ASP A 131 2.29 10.39 -9.35
C ASP A 131 3.06 9.94 -10.59
N GLU A 132 4.31 10.42 -10.76
CA GLU A 132 5.17 10.00 -11.86
C GLU A 132 5.48 8.50 -11.79
N TYR A 133 5.85 8.01 -10.61
CA TYR A 133 6.05 6.58 -10.36
C TYR A 133 4.86 5.75 -10.83
N ARG A 134 3.63 6.14 -10.48
CA ARG A 134 2.43 5.41 -10.89
C ARG A 134 2.23 5.43 -12.40
N LYS A 135 2.39 6.60 -13.04
CA LYS A 135 2.29 6.72 -14.52
C LYS A 135 3.30 5.83 -15.25
N LEU A 136 4.53 5.73 -14.75
CA LEU A 136 5.53 4.85 -15.33
C LEU A 136 5.15 3.38 -15.14
N PHE A 137 4.63 3.00 -13.96
CA PHE A 137 4.12 1.66 -13.74
C PHE A 137 2.92 1.33 -14.63
N ASP A 138 1.99 2.26 -14.87
CA ASP A 138 0.86 2.05 -15.79
C ASP A 138 1.35 1.66 -17.20
N HIS A 139 2.47 2.24 -17.65
CA HIS A 139 3.09 1.85 -18.91
C HIS A 139 3.74 0.46 -18.86
N MET A 140 4.51 0.18 -17.81
CA MET A 140 5.23 -1.10 -17.66
C MET A 140 4.30 -2.31 -17.39
N GLU A 141 3.14 -2.05 -16.81
CA GLU A 141 2.12 -3.06 -16.46
C GLU A 141 1.03 -3.17 -17.52
N ALA A 142 1.11 -2.38 -18.61
CA ALA A 142 0.09 -2.34 -19.63
C ALA A 142 -0.20 -3.75 -20.19
N PRO A 143 -1.49 -4.15 -20.29
CA PRO A 143 -1.85 -5.41 -20.90
C PRO A 143 -1.44 -5.41 -22.38
N PRO A 144 -1.17 -6.59 -22.98
CA PRO A 144 -0.96 -6.67 -24.42
C PRO A 144 -2.24 -6.22 -25.16
N ALA A 145 -2.07 -5.71 -26.39
CA ALA A 145 -3.16 -5.14 -27.17
C ALA A 145 -4.32 -6.13 -27.44
N ASN A 146 -4.01 -7.42 -27.53
CA ASN A 146 -4.99 -8.50 -27.73
C ASN A 146 -5.53 -9.10 -26.42
N ALA A 147 -5.23 -8.50 -25.25
CA ALA A 147 -5.81 -8.93 -23.99
C ALA A 147 -7.34 -8.78 -24.03
N GLN A 148 -8.01 -9.84 -23.61
CA GLN A 148 -9.46 -9.98 -23.65
C GLN A 148 -10.06 -9.43 -22.36
N LYS A 149 -10.48 -8.16 -22.42
CA LYS A 149 -11.17 -7.49 -21.31
C LYS A 149 -12.59 -8.01 -21.15
N SER A 150 -13.15 -7.79 -19.97
CA SER A 150 -14.56 -7.91 -19.63
C SER A 150 -15.17 -6.52 -19.47
N ASP A 151 -16.45 -6.40 -19.82
CA ASP A 151 -17.25 -5.20 -19.60
C ASP A 151 -17.73 -5.07 -18.14
N THR A 152 -17.70 -6.17 -17.37
CA THR A 152 -18.14 -6.23 -15.97
C THR A 152 -17.04 -6.73 -15.04
N PRO A 153 -15.83 -6.16 -15.06
CA PRO A 153 -14.67 -6.79 -14.43
C PRO A 153 -14.79 -7.00 -12.92
N PHE A 154 -15.41 -6.07 -12.22
CA PHE A 154 -15.60 -6.20 -10.78
C PHE A 154 -16.72 -7.20 -10.45
N GLY A 155 -17.80 -7.20 -11.24
CA GLY A 155 -18.88 -8.18 -11.14
C GLY A 155 -18.36 -9.60 -11.35
N ASP A 156 -17.51 -9.81 -12.36
CA ASP A 156 -16.92 -11.12 -12.66
C ASP A 156 -16.14 -11.68 -11.47
N VAL A 157 -15.34 -10.84 -10.79
CA VAL A 157 -14.61 -11.24 -9.58
C VAL A 157 -15.55 -11.66 -8.46
N VAL A 158 -16.62 -10.90 -8.24
CA VAL A 158 -17.59 -11.16 -7.19
C VAL A 158 -18.40 -12.42 -7.49
N ASP A 159 -18.93 -12.54 -8.70
CA ASP A 159 -19.80 -13.65 -9.12
C ASP A 159 -19.05 -14.97 -9.12
N LEU A 160 -17.83 -15.00 -9.68
CA LEU A 160 -16.98 -16.19 -9.67
C LEU A 160 -16.65 -16.61 -8.23
N ALA A 161 -16.26 -15.67 -7.37
CA ALA A 161 -15.93 -15.98 -5.99
C ALA A 161 -17.14 -16.52 -5.20
N ILE A 162 -18.33 -15.92 -5.36
CA ILE A 162 -19.57 -16.40 -4.75
C ILE A 162 -19.90 -17.80 -5.23
N ALA A 163 -19.85 -18.05 -6.55
CA ALA A 163 -20.15 -19.36 -7.11
C ALA A 163 -19.19 -20.44 -6.62
N ILE A 164 -17.88 -20.15 -6.60
CA ILE A 164 -16.85 -21.06 -6.06
C ILE A 164 -17.11 -21.33 -4.57
N ALA A 165 -17.39 -20.29 -3.77
CA ALA A 165 -17.69 -20.43 -2.36
C ALA A 165 -18.91 -21.33 -2.09
N ARG A 166 -20.00 -21.12 -2.82
CA ARG A 166 -21.22 -21.95 -2.72
C ARG A 166 -20.96 -23.39 -3.15
N ALA A 167 -20.21 -23.61 -4.23
CA ALA A 167 -19.79 -24.95 -4.66
C ALA A 167 -18.88 -25.65 -3.63
N LYS A 168 -18.21 -24.87 -2.76
CA LYS A 168 -17.40 -25.35 -1.63
C LYS A 168 -18.20 -25.47 -0.32
N GLY A 169 -19.52 -25.28 -0.36
CA GLY A 169 -20.42 -25.54 0.76
C GLY A 169 -20.77 -24.33 1.63
N LEU A 170 -20.44 -23.11 1.21
CA LEU A 170 -20.85 -21.91 1.94
C LEU A 170 -22.32 -21.58 1.67
N ASP A 171 -23.01 -21.13 2.73
CA ASP A 171 -24.30 -20.47 2.60
C ASP A 171 -24.19 -19.13 1.85
N ALA A 172 -25.33 -18.53 1.50
CA ALA A 172 -25.37 -17.30 0.72
C ALA A 172 -24.64 -16.12 1.40
N ALA A 173 -24.79 -15.96 2.71
CA ALA A 173 -24.21 -14.85 3.44
C ALA A 173 -22.67 -14.96 3.53
N ASN A 174 -22.16 -16.16 3.81
CA ASN A 174 -20.72 -16.41 3.84
C ASN A 174 -20.11 -16.39 2.43
N ALA A 175 -20.84 -16.81 1.40
CA ALA A 175 -20.40 -16.70 0.02
C ALA A 175 -20.29 -15.24 -0.43
N GLU A 176 -21.22 -14.36 -0.01
CA GLU A 176 -21.14 -12.92 -0.24
C GLU A 176 -19.85 -12.31 0.35
N ALA A 177 -19.47 -12.73 1.56
CA ALA A 177 -18.20 -12.33 2.16
C ALA A 177 -16.98 -12.80 1.32
N ALA A 178 -17.02 -14.00 0.75
CA ALA A 178 -15.97 -14.47 -0.16
C ALA A 178 -15.88 -13.61 -1.44
N GLY A 179 -17.02 -13.17 -1.99
CA GLY A 179 -17.10 -12.21 -3.09
C GLY A 179 -16.40 -10.88 -2.78
N ARG A 180 -16.77 -10.27 -1.65
CA ARG A 180 -16.15 -9.03 -1.17
C ARG A 180 -14.64 -9.16 -0.98
N ILE A 181 -14.20 -10.22 -0.31
CA ILE A 181 -12.77 -10.47 -0.04
C ILE A 181 -12.00 -10.64 -1.36
N SER A 182 -12.57 -11.37 -2.32
CA SER A 182 -11.98 -11.60 -3.64
C SER A 182 -11.84 -10.32 -4.46
N LEU A 183 -12.81 -9.41 -4.36
CA LEU A 183 -12.67 -8.08 -4.96
C LEU A 183 -11.55 -7.27 -4.31
N GLY A 184 -11.41 -7.36 -2.98
CA GLY A 184 -10.28 -6.77 -2.25
C GLY A 184 -8.92 -7.21 -2.82
N LEU A 185 -8.75 -8.52 -3.03
CA LEU A 185 -7.56 -9.10 -3.64
C LEU A 185 -7.29 -8.57 -5.05
N PHE A 186 -8.34 -8.48 -5.88
CA PHE A 186 -8.21 -7.92 -7.22
C PHE A 186 -7.61 -6.50 -7.19
N PHE A 187 -8.06 -5.66 -6.26
CA PHE A 187 -7.50 -4.32 -6.06
C PHE A 187 -6.07 -4.34 -5.46
N ALA A 188 -5.78 -5.25 -4.53
CA ALA A 188 -4.43 -5.40 -3.97
C ALA A 188 -3.40 -5.71 -5.07
N GLU A 189 -3.69 -6.69 -5.91
CA GLU A 189 -2.80 -7.19 -6.97
C GLU A 189 -2.69 -6.23 -8.16
N THR A 190 -3.81 -5.65 -8.60
CA THR A 190 -3.87 -4.95 -9.91
C THR A 190 -4.30 -3.49 -9.84
N ASN A 191 -4.64 -2.99 -8.65
CA ASN A 191 -5.32 -1.70 -8.47
C ASN A 191 -6.68 -1.61 -9.20
N GLY A 192 -7.31 -2.76 -9.44
CA GLY A 192 -8.59 -2.88 -10.16
C GLY A 192 -8.45 -2.91 -11.68
N ASN A 193 -7.23 -3.06 -12.20
CA ASN A 193 -6.97 -3.10 -13.64
C ASN A 193 -6.98 -4.53 -14.19
N GLN A 194 -7.62 -4.70 -15.34
CA GLN A 194 -7.70 -6.01 -15.99
C GLN A 194 -6.42 -6.33 -16.75
N ASN A 195 -6.04 -7.61 -16.71
CA ASN A 195 -5.04 -8.23 -17.59
C ASN A 195 -3.63 -7.63 -17.52
N VAL A 196 -3.34 -6.84 -16.47
CA VAL A 196 -2.06 -6.14 -16.31
C VAL A 196 -0.90 -7.12 -16.14
N GLY A 197 0.27 -6.72 -16.63
CA GLY A 197 1.53 -7.36 -16.26
C GLY A 197 1.93 -7.02 -14.83
N ASN A 198 3.05 -7.59 -14.39
CA ASN A 198 3.72 -7.20 -13.16
C ASN A 198 5.06 -6.54 -13.50
N ALA A 199 5.23 -5.24 -13.21
CA ALA A 199 6.46 -4.54 -13.57
C ALA A 199 7.71 -5.05 -12.83
N ARG A 200 7.54 -5.89 -11.81
CA ARG A 200 8.61 -6.51 -11.01
C ARG A 200 8.78 -8.01 -11.31
N SER A 201 8.02 -8.56 -12.26
CA SER A 201 8.12 -9.98 -12.64
C SER A 201 7.61 -10.25 -14.06
N ASN A 202 8.38 -10.99 -14.84
CA ASN A 202 7.93 -11.48 -16.16
C ASN A 202 7.02 -12.70 -16.08
N LYS A 203 6.92 -13.33 -14.90
CA LYS A 203 6.17 -14.56 -14.69
C LYS A 203 4.69 -14.27 -14.46
N TYR A 204 4.41 -13.25 -13.64
CA TYR A 204 3.10 -12.94 -13.08
C TYR A 204 2.39 -11.89 -13.94
N LYS A 205 1.15 -12.18 -14.34
CA LYS A 205 0.35 -11.33 -15.25
C LYS A 205 -1.12 -11.68 -15.17
N GLY A 206 -1.96 -10.89 -15.83
CA GLY A 206 -3.39 -11.14 -15.88
C GLY A 206 -4.12 -10.47 -14.73
N SER A 207 -5.43 -10.67 -14.69
CA SER A 207 -6.30 -9.97 -13.74
C SER A 207 -6.10 -10.38 -12.28
N PHE A 208 -5.33 -11.41 -11.97
CA PHE A 208 -4.91 -11.76 -10.60
C PHE A 208 -3.38 -11.93 -10.49
N GLN A 209 -2.64 -11.36 -11.45
CA GLN A 209 -1.17 -11.49 -11.56
C GLN A 209 -0.66 -12.92 -11.34
N THR A 210 -1.25 -13.91 -12.01
CA THR A 210 -0.91 -15.33 -11.79
C THR A 210 0.25 -15.81 -12.66
N GLY A 211 1.03 -16.73 -12.10
CA GLY A 211 2.07 -17.46 -12.83
C GLY A 211 1.48 -18.63 -13.65
N PRO A 212 2.24 -19.19 -14.62
CA PRO A 212 1.74 -20.30 -15.45
C PRO A 212 1.30 -21.54 -14.65
N SER A 213 2.06 -21.91 -13.62
CA SER A 213 1.73 -23.06 -12.77
C SER A 213 0.48 -22.80 -11.91
N GLU A 214 0.25 -21.56 -11.50
CA GLU A 214 -0.91 -21.16 -10.71
C GLU A 214 -2.17 -21.18 -11.58
N ASP A 215 -2.10 -20.64 -12.80
CA ASP A 215 -3.16 -20.76 -13.81
C ASP A 215 -3.52 -22.23 -14.08
N GLN A 216 -2.54 -23.08 -14.37
CA GLN A 216 -2.77 -24.51 -14.61
C GLN A 216 -3.41 -25.21 -13.40
N ASN A 217 -2.97 -24.86 -12.19
CA ASN A 217 -3.55 -25.40 -10.96
C ASN A 217 -4.98 -24.92 -10.74
N GLY A 218 -5.24 -23.63 -10.99
CA GLY A 218 -6.56 -23.02 -10.96
C GLY A 218 -7.54 -23.73 -11.90
N ARG A 219 -7.17 -23.89 -13.18
CA ARG A 219 -7.96 -24.61 -14.18
C ARG A 219 -8.32 -26.03 -13.76
N ARG A 220 -7.33 -26.77 -13.26
CA ARG A 220 -7.56 -28.16 -12.80
C ARG A 220 -8.57 -28.21 -11.65
N LYS A 221 -8.43 -27.29 -10.69
CA LYS A 221 -9.35 -27.21 -9.55
C LYS A 221 -10.74 -26.73 -9.99
N TRP A 222 -10.84 -25.79 -10.94
CA TRP A 222 -12.10 -25.35 -11.52
C TRP A 222 -12.85 -26.51 -12.17
N ALA A 223 -12.16 -27.27 -13.02
CA ALA A 223 -12.73 -28.44 -13.69
C ALA A 223 -13.33 -29.45 -12.71
N ALA A 224 -12.70 -29.62 -11.53
CA ALA A 224 -13.20 -30.51 -10.48
C ALA A 224 -14.55 -30.08 -9.86
N ILE A 225 -14.89 -28.78 -9.91
CA ILE A 225 -16.15 -28.26 -9.36
C ILE A 225 -17.13 -27.78 -10.42
N LYS A 226 -16.76 -27.81 -11.71
CA LYS A 226 -17.56 -27.26 -12.82
C LYS A 226 -19.00 -27.80 -12.88
N LYS A 227 -19.20 -29.10 -12.59
CA LYS A 227 -20.55 -29.69 -12.52
C LYS A 227 -21.39 -29.11 -11.38
N SER A 228 -20.77 -28.89 -10.20
CA SER A 228 -21.44 -28.25 -9.07
C SER A 228 -21.80 -26.79 -9.39
N ILE A 229 -20.91 -26.08 -10.08
CA ILE A 229 -21.20 -24.72 -10.57
C ILE A 229 -22.38 -24.73 -11.52
N ALA A 230 -22.40 -25.60 -12.53
CA ALA A 230 -23.50 -25.70 -13.49
C ALA A 230 -24.85 -26.04 -12.83
N ALA A 231 -24.85 -26.83 -11.74
CA ALA A 231 -26.05 -27.13 -10.98
C ALA A 231 -26.54 -25.95 -10.12
N LEU A 232 -25.62 -25.14 -9.60
CA LEU A 232 -25.93 -23.97 -8.77
C LEU A 232 -26.29 -22.73 -9.57
N ASP A 233 -25.59 -22.53 -10.70
CA ASP A 233 -25.71 -21.37 -11.59
C ASP A 233 -25.42 -21.79 -13.05
N PRO A 234 -26.45 -22.25 -13.79
CA PRO A 234 -26.31 -22.64 -15.19
C PRO A 234 -25.85 -21.48 -16.08
N ALA A 235 -26.27 -20.25 -15.79
CA ALA A 235 -25.93 -19.08 -16.60
C ALA A 235 -24.44 -18.74 -16.49
N LEU A 236 -23.88 -18.80 -15.28
CA LEU A 236 -22.45 -18.62 -15.06
C LEU A 236 -21.64 -19.72 -15.75
N SER A 237 -22.10 -20.97 -15.72
CA SER A 237 -21.42 -22.06 -16.43
C SER A 237 -21.42 -21.87 -17.95
N ILE A 238 -22.54 -21.42 -18.54
CA ILE A 238 -22.61 -21.11 -19.97
C ILE A 238 -21.68 -19.95 -20.33
N ARG A 239 -21.60 -18.94 -19.46
CA ARG A 239 -20.67 -17.82 -19.63
C ARG A 239 -19.22 -18.31 -19.58
N ASP A 240 -18.89 -19.18 -18.63
CA ASP A 240 -17.56 -19.79 -18.52
C ASP A 240 -17.16 -20.52 -19.80
N ASP A 241 -18.06 -21.31 -20.39
CA ASP A 241 -17.81 -22.00 -21.66
C ASP A 241 -17.56 -21.02 -22.83
N LYS A 242 -18.27 -19.90 -22.87
CA LYS A 242 -18.05 -18.84 -23.87
C LYS A 242 -16.70 -18.16 -23.70
N GLU A 243 -16.29 -17.88 -22.46
CA GLU A 243 -15.01 -17.24 -22.17
C GLU A 243 -13.82 -18.18 -22.45
N GLU A 244 -13.95 -19.47 -22.12
CA GLU A 244 -12.99 -20.51 -22.51
C GLU A 244 -12.84 -20.59 -24.05
N ALA A 245 -13.95 -20.59 -24.79
CA ALA A 245 -13.90 -20.57 -26.25
C ALA A 245 -13.30 -19.26 -26.79
N ARG A 246 -13.57 -18.12 -26.14
CA ARG A 246 -13.06 -16.81 -26.53
C ARG A 246 -11.54 -16.72 -26.43
N VAL A 247 -10.91 -17.36 -25.44
CA VAL A 247 -9.45 -17.37 -25.28
C VAL A 247 -8.75 -17.83 -26.57
N GLY A 248 -9.24 -18.90 -27.21
CA GLY A 248 -8.62 -19.47 -28.40
C GLY A 248 -7.14 -19.82 -28.18
N ASN A 249 -6.25 -19.20 -28.97
CA ASN A 249 -4.80 -19.41 -28.89
C ASN A 249 -4.06 -18.40 -28.00
N LEU A 250 -4.79 -17.53 -27.28
CA LEU A 250 -4.19 -16.56 -26.36
C LEU A 250 -3.60 -17.26 -25.12
N ASP A 251 -2.60 -16.65 -24.48
CA ASP A 251 -2.24 -17.02 -23.10
C ASP A 251 -3.48 -16.85 -22.23
N HIS A 252 -3.94 -17.94 -21.63
CA HIS A 252 -5.19 -18.04 -20.89
C HIS A 252 -5.38 -16.94 -19.83
N ARG A 253 -4.27 -16.43 -19.28
CA ARG A 253 -4.25 -15.37 -18.26
C ARG A 253 -4.54 -13.96 -18.79
N PHE A 254 -4.58 -13.78 -20.11
CA PHE A 254 -4.93 -12.50 -20.73
C PHE A 254 -6.41 -12.39 -21.10
N ASN A 255 -7.22 -13.39 -20.77
CA ASN A 255 -8.67 -13.23 -20.67
C ASN A 255 -9.04 -12.94 -19.21
N HIS A 256 -9.81 -11.88 -18.99
CA HIS A 256 -10.13 -11.41 -17.65
C HIS A 256 -10.87 -12.47 -16.84
N TRP A 257 -11.94 -13.04 -17.40
CA TRP A 257 -12.79 -14.02 -16.73
C TRP A 257 -12.01 -15.23 -16.27
N THR A 258 -11.27 -15.84 -17.20
CA THR A 258 -10.49 -17.04 -16.93
C THR A 258 -9.33 -16.78 -15.96
N ALA A 259 -8.64 -15.65 -16.10
CA ALA A 259 -7.55 -15.26 -15.20
C ALA A 259 -8.04 -15.05 -13.76
N VAL A 260 -9.21 -14.41 -13.57
CA VAL A 260 -9.85 -14.26 -12.27
C VAL A 260 -10.22 -15.62 -11.69
N ARG A 261 -10.98 -16.41 -12.45
CA ARG A 261 -11.46 -17.73 -12.03
C ARG A 261 -10.31 -18.63 -11.57
N ASP A 262 -9.27 -18.74 -12.40
CA ASP A 262 -8.15 -19.64 -12.10
C ASP A 262 -7.28 -19.10 -10.97
N GLY A 263 -7.10 -17.79 -10.88
CA GLY A 263 -6.42 -17.16 -9.75
C GLY A 263 -7.12 -17.46 -8.42
N LEU A 264 -8.44 -17.28 -8.37
CA LEU A 264 -9.25 -17.61 -7.19
C LEU A 264 -9.18 -19.10 -6.84
N MET A 265 -9.32 -19.97 -7.85
CA MET A 265 -9.24 -21.42 -7.65
C MET A 265 -7.87 -21.89 -7.15
N ASN A 266 -6.79 -21.29 -7.66
CA ASN A 266 -5.44 -21.64 -7.23
C ASN A 266 -5.20 -21.30 -5.76
N ALA A 267 -5.44 -20.04 -5.41
CA ALA A 267 -4.97 -19.48 -4.14
C ALA A 267 -5.97 -19.54 -3.00
N HIS A 268 -7.27 -19.35 -3.28
CA HIS A 268 -8.25 -18.98 -2.26
C HIS A 268 -9.40 -19.98 -2.10
N ALA A 269 -9.73 -20.75 -3.14
CA ALA A 269 -10.87 -21.66 -3.10
C ALA A 269 -10.82 -22.71 -1.98
N ASP A 270 -9.63 -23.12 -1.52
CA ASP A 270 -9.46 -24.06 -0.40
C ASP A 270 -9.60 -23.39 0.98
N ILE A 271 -9.64 -22.06 1.01
CA ILE A 271 -9.79 -21.24 2.22
C ILE A 271 -11.22 -20.72 2.36
N PHE A 272 -12.00 -20.68 1.28
CA PHE A 272 -13.41 -20.31 1.33
C PHE A 272 -14.22 -21.06 2.40
N PRO A 273 -14.10 -22.40 2.58
CA PRO A 273 -14.73 -23.12 3.70
C PRO A 273 -14.47 -22.54 5.09
N GLN A 274 -13.40 -21.77 5.28
CA GLN A 274 -13.01 -21.15 6.55
C GLN A 274 -13.53 -19.72 6.71
N VAL A 275 -14.17 -19.12 5.70
CA VAL A 275 -14.64 -17.72 5.74
C VAL A 275 -15.57 -17.48 6.93
N THR A 276 -16.46 -18.41 7.27
CA THR A 276 -17.33 -18.28 8.44
C THR A 276 -16.55 -18.11 9.75
N ALA A 277 -15.43 -18.82 9.91
CA ALA A 277 -14.57 -18.68 11.08
C ALA A 277 -13.76 -17.37 11.00
N ILE A 278 -13.24 -17.03 9.83
CA ILE A 278 -12.46 -15.81 9.58
C ILE A 278 -13.28 -14.56 9.90
N VAL A 279 -14.54 -14.49 9.46
CA VAL A 279 -15.43 -13.35 9.71
C VAL A 279 -15.71 -13.19 11.21
N LYS A 280 -15.77 -14.29 11.97
CA LYS A 280 -15.92 -14.23 13.44
C LYS A 280 -14.66 -13.71 14.13
N THR A 281 -13.48 -14.14 13.68
CA THR A 281 -12.19 -13.73 14.27
C THR A 281 -11.79 -12.31 13.85
N LEU A 282 -12.07 -11.93 12.61
CA LEU A 282 -11.77 -10.63 12.01
C LEU A 282 -13.08 -9.97 11.57
N PRO A 283 -13.79 -9.27 12.47
CA PRO A 283 -15.10 -8.68 12.13
C PRO A 283 -14.98 -7.55 11.10
N GLY A 284 -13.83 -6.87 11.03
CA GLY A 284 -13.59 -5.80 10.07
C GLY A 284 -13.32 -6.32 8.65
N PRO A 285 -14.04 -5.86 7.61
CA PRO A 285 -13.85 -6.35 6.23
C PRO A 285 -12.46 -6.06 5.67
N ILE A 286 -11.83 -4.95 6.08
CA ILE A 286 -10.46 -4.61 5.66
C ILE A 286 -9.45 -5.62 6.21
N ASP A 287 -9.58 -6.03 7.48
CA ASP A 287 -8.68 -7.05 8.07
C ASP A 287 -8.88 -8.42 7.42
N GLN A 288 -10.11 -8.76 7.00
CA GLN A 288 -10.37 -9.96 6.20
C GLN A 288 -9.65 -9.92 4.85
N MET A 289 -9.70 -8.78 4.13
CA MET A 289 -8.99 -8.61 2.85
C MET A 289 -7.47 -8.68 3.04
N LYS A 290 -6.93 -8.05 4.09
CA LYS A 290 -5.50 -8.14 4.45
C LYS A 290 -5.05 -9.57 4.72
N LEU A 291 -5.85 -10.36 5.44
CA LEU A 291 -5.54 -11.77 5.70
C LEU A 291 -5.43 -12.57 4.39
N PHE A 292 -6.33 -12.30 3.43
CA PHE A 292 -6.29 -12.95 2.12
C PHE A 292 -5.10 -12.48 1.28
N GLU A 293 -4.72 -11.22 1.35
CA GLU A 293 -3.48 -10.73 0.75
C GLU A 293 -2.24 -11.44 1.35
N LEU A 294 -2.23 -11.69 2.67
CA LEU A 294 -1.16 -12.47 3.32
C LEU A 294 -1.09 -13.91 2.85
N ILE A 295 -2.17 -14.48 2.32
CA ILE A 295 -2.13 -15.81 1.69
C ILE A 295 -1.32 -15.77 0.40
N GLN A 296 -1.27 -14.65 -0.32
CA GLN A 296 -0.37 -14.48 -1.48
C GLN A 296 1.09 -14.28 -1.05
N ILE A 297 1.31 -13.46 -0.02
CA ILE A 297 2.65 -13.05 0.40
C ILE A 297 3.37 -14.17 1.17
N ILE A 298 2.68 -14.80 2.12
CA ILE A 298 3.20 -15.83 3.04
C ILE A 298 2.18 -16.97 3.22
N PRO A 299 1.91 -17.76 2.15
CA PRO A 299 0.82 -18.76 2.14
C PRO A 299 0.90 -19.79 3.26
N THR A 300 2.09 -20.39 3.46
CA THR A 300 2.28 -21.46 4.44
C THR A 300 2.08 -20.95 5.87
N PRO A 301 2.76 -19.88 6.33
CA PRO A 301 2.50 -19.30 7.66
C PRO A 301 1.04 -18.90 7.89
N THR A 302 0.38 -18.30 6.90
CA THR A 302 -1.02 -17.87 7.05
C THR A 302 -1.97 -19.05 7.20
N ARG A 303 -1.78 -20.13 6.44
CA ARG A 303 -2.56 -21.38 6.62
C ARG A 303 -2.29 -22.03 7.97
N SER A 304 -1.06 -21.99 8.47
CA SER A 304 -0.72 -22.49 9.81
C SER A 304 -1.39 -21.68 10.91
N ALA A 305 -1.43 -20.35 10.78
CA ALA A 305 -2.10 -19.47 11.73
C ALA A 305 -3.62 -19.66 11.75
N LEU A 306 -4.25 -19.90 10.59
CA LEU A 306 -5.67 -20.24 10.53
C LEU A 306 -5.98 -21.58 11.23
N ARG A 307 -5.11 -22.57 11.07
CA ARG A 307 -5.27 -23.91 11.69
C ARG A 307 -4.97 -23.93 13.19
N SER A 308 -4.27 -22.93 13.73
CA SER A 308 -3.92 -22.92 15.15
C SER A 308 -5.12 -22.63 16.07
N GLY A 309 -6.19 -22.02 15.54
CA GLY A 309 -7.29 -21.52 16.34
C GLY A 309 -6.97 -20.22 17.10
N ASP A 310 -5.74 -19.72 16.99
CA ASP A 310 -5.27 -18.48 17.63
C ASP A 310 -4.59 -17.58 16.58
N LEU A 311 -5.36 -17.19 15.57
CA LEU A 311 -4.88 -16.46 14.40
C LEU A 311 -4.11 -15.21 14.79
N LEU A 312 -4.70 -14.36 15.64
CA LEU A 312 -4.17 -13.02 15.92
C LEU A 312 -2.87 -13.03 16.72
N ASN A 313 -2.69 -14.00 17.62
CA ASN A 313 -1.47 -14.12 18.43
C ASN A 313 -0.42 -15.05 17.80
N TYR A 314 -0.76 -15.77 16.72
CA TYR A 314 0.20 -16.59 16.00
C TYR A 314 1.41 -15.76 15.59
N ARG A 315 2.60 -16.19 16.03
CA ARG A 315 3.85 -15.45 15.85
C ARG A 315 4.69 -16.05 14.72
N ILE A 316 5.17 -15.17 13.85
CA ILE A 316 6.18 -15.47 12.84
C ILE A 316 7.52 -14.96 13.34
N SER A 317 8.53 -15.83 13.39
CA SER A 317 9.92 -15.49 13.72
C SER A 317 10.93 -15.99 12.68
N ASP A 318 10.47 -16.71 11.63
CA ASP A 318 11.35 -17.17 10.55
C ASP A 318 11.94 -15.95 9.81
N PRO A 319 13.27 -15.81 9.74
CA PRO A 319 13.91 -14.64 9.14
C PRO A 319 13.57 -14.47 7.65
N THR A 320 13.37 -15.56 6.92
CA THR A 320 13.00 -15.55 5.50
C THR A 320 11.59 -15.01 5.32
N ILE A 321 10.65 -15.49 6.12
CA ILE A 321 9.25 -15.02 6.12
C ILE A 321 9.18 -13.54 6.53
N MET A 322 9.91 -13.14 7.57
CA MET A 322 10.04 -11.73 7.93
C MET A 322 10.66 -10.90 6.78
N GLY A 323 11.57 -11.48 6.02
CA GLY A 323 12.11 -10.89 4.78
C GLY A 323 11.03 -10.65 3.72
N TYR A 324 10.16 -11.64 3.50
CA TYR A 324 9.02 -11.50 2.55
C TYR A 324 8.04 -10.41 2.96
N LEU A 325 7.75 -10.27 4.25
CA LEU A 325 6.92 -9.17 4.75
C LEU A 325 7.53 -7.80 4.40
N ARG A 326 8.83 -7.60 4.68
CA ARG A 326 9.53 -6.34 4.38
C ARG A 326 9.58 -6.04 2.88
N ASN A 327 9.80 -7.06 2.05
CA ASN A 327 9.79 -6.89 0.59
C ASN A 327 8.41 -6.45 0.05
N ASN A 328 7.34 -6.72 0.78
CA ASN A 328 5.98 -6.29 0.49
C ASN A 328 5.54 -5.06 1.31
N SER A 329 6.51 -4.26 1.77
CA SER A 329 6.29 -3.01 2.50
C SER A 329 5.65 -3.16 3.89
N ILE A 330 5.68 -4.36 4.47
CA ILE A 330 5.22 -4.65 5.84
C ILE A 330 6.44 -4.65 6.75
N PHE A 331 6.47 -3.77 7.77
CA PHE A 331 7.66 -3.51 8.60
C PHE A 331 8.90 -3.05 7.80
N ALA A 332 8.67 -2.32 6.69
CA ALA A 332 9.76 -1.87 5.82
C ALA A 332 10.32 -0.47 6.17
N PHE A 333 9.56 0.35 6.89
CA PHE A 333 9.85 1.78 7.05
C PHE A 333 10.25 2.13 8.48
N GLY A 334 11.37 2.83 8.65
CA GLY A 334 11.94 3.10 9.96
C GLY A 334 12.85 1.97 10.49
N ARG A 335 13.85 2.34 11.29
CA ARG A 335 14.81 1.40 11.88
C ARG A 335 14.15 0.38 12.80
N ALA A 336 13.17 0.80 13.60
CA ALA A 336 12.48 -0.06 14.56
C ALA A 336 11.76 -1.22 13.85
N ASP A 337 11.01 -0.91 12.79
CA ASP A 337 10.31 -1.92 11.99
C ASP A 337 11.28 -2.88 11.30
N ARG A 338 12.34 -2.36 10.68
CA ARG A 338 13.36 -3.21 10.03
C ARG A 338 14.11 -4.10 11.02
N ALA A 339 14.27 -3.66 12.27
CA ALA A 339 14.93 -4.41 13.33
C ALA A 339 14.06 -5.53 13.94
N ARG A 340 12.74 -5.55 13.69
CA ARG A 340 11.84 -6.59 14.22
C ARG A 340 12.29 -7.97 13.76
N THR A 341 12.53 -8.88 14.70
CA THR A 341 12.89 -10.28 14.42
C THR A 341 11.67 -11.21 14.39
N SER A 342 10.53 -10.76 14.92
CA SER A 342 9.27 -11.48 14.88
C SER A 342 8.08 -10.52 14.89
N ALA A 343 6.90 -11.02 14.52
CA ALA A 343 5.64 -10.31 14.65
C ALA A 343 4.46 -11.29 14.81
N THR A 344 3.42 -10.89 15.52
CA THR A 344 2.13 -11.60 15.50
C THR A 344 1.31 -11.22 14.26
N PHE A 345 0.33 -12.03 13.89
CA PHE A 345 -0.59 -11.66 12.80
C PHE A 345 -1.35 -10.37 13.08
N ARG A 346 -1.71 -10.05 14.33
CA ARG A 346 -2.30 -8.73 14.65
C ARG A 346 -1.36 -7.59 14.27
N GLU A 347 -0.09 -7.67 14.64
CA GLU A 347 0.93 -6.67 14.30
C GLU A 347 1.13 -6.60 12.77
N ILE A 348 1.13 -7.74 12.08
CA ILE A 348 1.26 -7.79 10.62
C ILE A 348 0.08 -7.09 9.93
N LEU A 349 -1.16 -7.40 10.32
CA LEU A 349 -2.36 -6.79 9.73
C LEU A 349 -2.41 -5.28 9.97
N GLU A 350 -1.92 -4.79 11.12
CA GLU A 350 -1.77 -3.35 11.39
C GLU A 350 -0.71 -2.70 10.51
N ALA A 351 0.43 -3.37 10.30
CA ALA A 351 1.51 -2.89 9.44
C ALA A 351 1.16 -2.88 7.94
N MET A 352 0.05 -3.52 7.53
CA MET A 352 -0.46 -3.50 6.15
C MET A 352 -1.28 -2.23 5.80
N TRP A 353 -1.03 -1.10 6.47
CA TRP A 353 -1.79 0.15 6.28
C TRP A 353 -1.71 0.71 4.85
N LEU A 354 -0.64 0.41 4.08
CA LEU A 354 -0.53 0.80 2.66
C LEU A 354 -1.61 0.19 1.76
N PHE A 355 -2.27 -0.88 2.21
CA PHE A 355 -3.34 -1.52 1.45
C PHE A 355 -4.73 -0.93 1.77
N ASN A 356 -4.89 -0.14 2.83
CA ASN A 356 -6.20 0.32 3.31
C ASN A 356 -6.99 1.03 2.20
N ALA A 357 -6.40 2.01 1.52
CA ALA A 357 -7.07 2.76 0.46
C ALA A 357 -7.57 1.87 -0.70
N LYS A 358 -6.84 0.80 -1.02
CA LYS A 358 -7.24 -0.18 -2.05
C LYS A 358 -8.44 -0.99 -1.57
N PHE A 359 -8.43 -1.43 -0.32
CA PHE A 359 -9.50 -2.22 0.28
C PHE A 359 -10.76 -1.40 0.56
N GLU A 360 -10.63 -0.13 0.93
CA GLU A 360 -11.74 0.82 1.03
C GLU A 360 -12.40 1.04 -0.33
N ARG A 361 -11.61 1.21 -1.40
CA ARG A 361 -12.12 1.30 -2.77
C ARG A 361 -12.82 0.01 -3.20
N ALA A 362 -12.24 -1.14 -2.89
CA ALA A 362 -12.85 -2.44 -3.17
C ALA A 362 -14.19 -2.60 -2.45
N LEU A 363 -14.28 -2.16 -1.19
CA LEU A 363 -15.51 -2.18 -0.41
C LEU A 363 -16.59 -1.28 -1.01
N SER A 364 -16.25 -0.03 -1.35
CA SER A 364 -17.18 0.88 -2.04
C SER A 364 -17.68 0.28 -3.36
N THR A 365 -16.77 -0.27 -4.16
CA THR A 365 -17.10 -0.90 -5.45
C THR A 365 -18.01 -2.12 -5.24
N PHE A 366 -17.78 -2.90 -4.18
CA PHE A 366 -18.63 -4.04 -3.83
C PHE A 366 -20.06 -3.58 -3.49
N ASP A 367 -20.20 -2.52 -2.68
CA ASP A 367 -21.49 -1.99 -2.28
C ASP A 367 -22.28 -1.42 -3.49
N GLU A 368 -21.58 -0.81 -4.45
CA GLU A 368 -22.14 -0.36 -5.73
C GLU A 368 -22.68 -1.53 -6.59
N ILE A 369 -21.90 -2.61 -6.74
CA ILE A 369 -22.35 -3.81 -7.46
C ILE A 369 -23.61 -4.38 -6.79
N ARG A 370 -23.60 -4.45 -5.45
CA ARG A 370 -24.69 -5.04 -4.69
C ARG A 370 -25.99 -4.23 -4.74
N THR A 371 -25.89 -2.92 -4.89
CA THR A 371 -27.06 -2.05 -5.05
C THR A 371 -27.62 -2.17 -6.46
N GLN A 372 -26.77 -2.29 -7.48
CA GLN A 372 -27.19 -2.52 -8.87
C GLN A 372 -27.89 -3.87 -9.06
N SER A 373 -27.48 -4.94 -8.36
CA SER A 373 -28.15 -6.26 -8.44
C SER A 373 -29.53 -6.31 -7.77
N LYS A 374 -29.92 -5.29 -7.01
CA LYS A 374 -31.20 -5.23 -6.27
C LYS A 374 -32.25 -4.33 -6.91
N GLY A 375 -31.87 -3.49 -7.88
CA GLY A 375 -32.78 -2.68 -8.69
C GLY A 375 -33.03 -3.35 -10.02
#